data_AF-A0AAW6G8L0-F1
#
_entry.id   AF-A0AAW6G8L0-F1
#
_cell.length_a   1.000
_cell.length_b   1.000
_cell.length_c   1.000
_cell.angle_alpha   90.00
_cell.angle_beta   90.00
_cell.angle_gamma   90.00
#
_symmetry.space_group_name_H-M   'P 1'
#
loop_
_entity.id
_entity.type
_entity.pdbx_description
1 polymer ?
#
loop_
_entity_poly.entity_id
_entity_poly.type
_entity_poly.pdbx_seq_one_letter_code
_entity_poly.pdbx_strand_id
1 'polypeptide(L)'
;GIGGMKGFRKATEEEKAKMLAAMKEEKHYSFNFEKLQPEYIPTVGDVVIVWDDNSKENAVVGVMNEMDKTVRPYKINDGTWYGNCDKFVSEEQYKNLIDGKE
;
A
#
# COMPACT_ATOMS: atom_id res chain seq x y z
N GLY A 1 -20.84 16.87 -5.40
CA GLY A 1 -20.66 15.58 -6.07
C GLY A 1 -19.95 15.81 -7.37
N ILE A 2 -18.91 15.02 -7.66
CA ILE A 2 -18.15 14.94 -8.91
C ILE A 2 -19.07 14.42 -10.03
N GLY A 3 -20.05 15.22 -10.42
CA GLY A 3 -21.13 14.87 -11.35
C GLY A 3 -20.90 15.34 -12.78
N GLY A 4 -19.64 15.39 -13.24
CA GLY A 4 -19.31 15.96 -14.55
C GLY A 4 -18.26 15.20 -15.39
N MET A 5 -17.66 14.13 -14.89
CA MET A 5 -16.67 13.36 -15.65
C MET A 5 -17.34 12.23 -16.43
N LYS A 6 -17.21 12.26 -17.77
CA LYS A 6 -17.64 11.19 -18.68
C LYS A 6 -17.05 9.85 -18.21
N GLY A 7 -17.91 8.88 -17.90
CA GLY A 7 -17.52 7.53 -17.45
C GLY A 7 -17.83 7.22 -15.99
N PHE A 8 -18.12 8.23 -15.16
CA PHE A 8 -18.51 8.00 -13.76
C PHE A 8 -20.03 7.97 -13.64
N ARG A 9 -20.58 6.82 -13.22
CA ARG A 9 -21.98 6.68 -12.82
C ARG A 9 -22.08 6.56 -11.29
N LYS A 10 -23.26 6.84 -10.76
CA LYS A 10 -23.57 6.47 -9.37
C LYS A 10 -23.36 4.95 -9.21
N ALA A 11 -22.60 4.55 -8.20
CA ALA A 11 -22.47 3.14 -7.83
C ALA A 11 -23.85 2.59 -7.45
N THR A 12 -24.14 1.34 -7.82
CA THR A 12 -25.34 0.64 -7.37
C THR A 12 -25.25 0.37 -5.86
N GLU A 13 -26.38 0.06 -5.21
CA GLU A 13 -26.36 -0.28 -3.78
C GLU A 13 -25.50 -1.52 -3.49
N GLU A 14 -25.42 -2.48 -4.43
CA GLU A 14 -24.54 -3.65 -4.30
C GLU A 14 -23.05 -3.29 -4.41
N GLU A 15 -22.69 -2.42 -5.36
CA GLU A 15 -21.31 -1.91 -5.50
C GLU A 15 -20.90 -1.11 -4.26
N LYS A 16 -21.80 -0.27 -3.74
CA LYS A 16 -21.57 0.45 -2.49
C LYS A 16 -21.38 -0.51 -1.33
N ALA A 17 -22.20 -1.56 -1.21
CA ALA A 17 -22.06 -2.54 -0.14
C ALA A 17 -20.71 -3.27 -0.21
N LYS A 18 -20.28 -3.70 -1.41
CA LYS A 18 -18.96 -4.31 -1.61
C LYS A 18 -17.81 -3.35 -1.29
N MET A 19 -17.89 -2.10 -1.76
CA MET A 19 -16.89 -1.08 -1.47
C MET A 19 -16.83 -0.73 0.02
N LEU A 20 -17.98 -0.59 0.68
CA LEU A 20 -18.05 -0.31 2.12
C LEU A 20 -17.61 -1.50 2.97
N ALA A 21 -17.84 -2.73 2.53
CA ALA A 21 -17.33 -3.93 3.20
C ALA A 21 -15.80 -3.99 3.10
N ALA A 22 -15.24 -3.82 1.89
CA ALA A 22 -13.79 -3.74 1.69
C ALA A 22 -13.14 -2.62 2.50
N MET A 23 -13.77 -1.44 2.57
CA MET A 23 -13.29 -0.29 3.37
C MET A 23 -13.46 -0.48 4.89
N LYS A 24 -14.40 -1.32 5.34
CA LYS A 24 -14.62 -1.61 6.76
C LYS A 24 -13.65 -2.65 7.29
N GLU A 25 -13.28 -3.63 6.47
CA GLU A 25 -12.32 -4.67 6.86
C GLU A 25 -10.89 -4.16 6.84
N GLU A 26 -10.57 -3.16 6.02
CA GLU A 26 -9.18 -2.78 5.82
C GLU A 26 -8.92 -1.26 5.82
N LYS A 27 -8.24 -0.78 6.86
CA LYS A 27 -7.96 0.64 7.13
C LYS A 27 -6.83 1.27 6.30
N HIS A 28 -6.28 0.57 5.30
CA HIS A 28 -4.95 0.90 4.74
C HIS A 28 -4.86 0.84 3.22
N TYR A 29 -5.93 1.22 2.49
CA TYR A 29 -5.94 1.21 1.03
C TYR A 29 -6.34 2.55 0.42
N SER A 30 -5.68 2.89 -0.67
CA SER A 30 -6.12 3.88 -1.65
C SER A 30 -6.59 3.15 -2.90
N PHE A 31 -7.67 3.59 -3.54
CA PHE A 31 -8.08 3.00 -4.82
C PHE A 31 -7.39 3.73 -5.96
N ASN A 32 -6.54 3.04 -6.73
CA ASN A 32 -5.93 3.60 -7.92
C ASN A 32 -6.94 3.54 -9.08
N PHE A 33 -7.49 4.70 -9.45
CA PHE A 33 -8.50 4.82 -10.51
C PHE A 33 -7.96 4.58 -11.93
N GLU A 34 -6.64 4.72 -12.16
CA GLU A 34 -6.02 4.43 -13.45
C GLU A 34 -5.83 2.93 -13.64
N LYS A 35 -5.43 2.23 -12.58
CA LYS A 35 -5.19 0.77 -12.59
C LYS A 35 -6.41 -0.06 -12.23
N LEU A 36 -7.50 0.57 -11.77
CA LEU A 36 -8.73 -0.06 -11.28
C LEU A 36 -8.49 -1.11 -10.18
N GLN A 37 -7.47 -0.92 -9.34
CA GLN A 37 -7.11 -1.84 -8.26
C GLN A 37 -6.81 -1.09 -6.96
N PRO A 38 -7.05 -1.70 -5.79
CA PRO A 38 -6.58 -1.17 -4.51
C PRO A 38 -5.05 -1.12 -4.50
N GLU A 39 -4.50 0.01 -4.09
CA GLU A 39 -3.10 0.16 -3.72
C GLU A 39 -3.02 0.28 -2.20
N TYR A 40 -2.19 -0.58 -1.60
CA TYR A 40 -1.97 -0.60 -0.16
C TYR A 40 -1.13 0.61 0.22
N ILE A 41 -1.65 1.46 1.10
CA ILE A 41 -0.85 2.53 1.69
C ILE A 41 -0.13 1.92 2.91
N PRO A 42 1.21 1.97 2.97
CA PRO A 42 1.93 1.52 4.15
C PRO A 42 1.53 2.35 5.37
N THR A 43 1.44 1.72 6.54
CA THR A 43 1.21 2.38 7.82
C THR A 43 2.18 1.89 8.88
N VAL A 44 2.36 2.69 9.94
CA VAL A 44 3.26 2.34 11.05
C VAL A 44 2.87 0.99 11.64
N GLY A 45 3.83 0.08 11.72
CA GLY A 45 3.66 -1.31 12.15
C GLY A 45 3.56 -2.33 11.01
N ASP A 46 3.37 -1.88 9.76
CA ASP A 46 3.31 -2.80 8.61
C ASP A 46 4.70 -3.35 8.26
N VAL A 47 4.74 -4.60 7.80
CA VAL A 47 5.92 -5.17 7.14
C VAL A 47 5.98 -4.60 5.72
N VAL A 48 7.12 -4.02 5.37
CA VAL A 48 7.33 -3.32 4.10
C VAL A 48 8.69 -3.69 3.50
N ILE A 49 8.80 -3.54 2.18
CA ILE A 49 10.08 -3.52 1.47
C ILE A 49 10.33 -2.09 0.99
N VAL A 50 11.54 -1.57 1.24
CA VAL A 50 11.93 -0.18 0.95
C VAL A 50 13.22 -0.11 0.16
N TRP A 51 13.34 0.91 -0.71
CA TRP A 51 14.53 1.12 -1.55
C TRP A 51 14.66 2.58 -1.99
N ASP A 52 15.87 2.95 -2.44
CA ASP A 52 16.12 4.22 -3.15
C ASP A 52 16.16 3.97 -4.66
N ASP A 53 15.81 4.98 -5.48
CA ASP A 53 15.62 4.84 -6.95
C ASP A 53 16.76 4.13 -7.69
N ASN A 54 18.00 4.34 -7.24
CA ASN A 54 19.21 3.78 -7.86
C ASN A 54 19.75 2.54 -7.12
N SER A 55 18.96 1.91 -6.26
CA SER A 55 19.44 0.85 -5.36
C SER A 55 18.35 -0.18 -5.05
N LYS A 56 17.57 -0.58 -6.07
CA LYS A 56 16.55 -1.64 -5.94
C LYS A 56 17.16 -2.98 -5.53
N GLU A 57 18.39 -3.25 -5.96
CA GLU A 57 19.18 -4.43 -5.57
C GLU A 57 19.55 -4.44 -4.08
N ASN A 58 19.52 -3.29 -3.42
CA ASN A 58 19.76 -3.13 -1.99
C ASN A 58 18.45 -2.91 -1.22
N ALA A 59 17.33 -3.36 -1.77
CA ALA A 59 16.04 -3.25 -1.10
C ALA A 59 16.08 -3.97 0.25
N VAL A 60 15.50 -3.33 1.26
CA VAL A 60 15.51 -3.83 2.64
C VAL A 60 14.08 -4.10 3.06
N VAL A 61 13.85 -5.24 3.71
CA VAL A 61 12.59 -5.53 4.38
C VAL A 61 12.68 -5.06 5.83
N GLY A 62 11.67 -4.33 6.28
CA GLY A 62 11.59 -3.82 7.64
C GLY A 62 10.16 -3.60 8.09
N VAL A 63 10.01 -3.09 9.30
CA VAL A 63 8.72 -2.65 9.84
C VAL A 63 8.62 -1.14 9.69
N MET A 64 7.55 -0.66 9.07
CA MET A 64 7.29 0.76 8.91
C MET A 64 7.19 1.45 10.28
N ASN A 65 8.00 2.48 10.50
CA ASN A 65 8.09 3.18 11.77
C ASN A 65 7.57 4.62 11.68
N GLU A 66 7.84 5.31 10.58
CA GLU A 66 7.48 6.72 10.41
C GLU A 66 7.28 7.04 8.93
N MET A 67 6.36 7.98 8.64
CA MET A 67 6.14 8.48 7.29
C MET A 67 6.02 10.00 7.28
N ASP A 68 6.59 10.65 6.26
CA ASP A 68 6.50 12.09 6.04
C ASP A 68 6.30 12.41 4.54
N LYS A 69 6.08 13.67 4.17
CA LYS A 69 5.83 14.13 2.79
C LYS A 69 7.10 14.63 2.09
N THR A 70 8.27 14.14 2.49
CA THR A 70 9.57 14.58 1.96
C THR A 70 10.07 13.63 0.85
N VAL A 71 11.29 13.89 0.34
CA VAL A 71 11.91 13.11 -0.74
C VAL A 71 12.20 11.66 -0.33
N ARG A 72 12.41 11.39 0.97
CA ARG A 72 12.56 10.05 1.52
C ARG A 72 11.47 9.83 2.55
N PRO A 73 10.24 9.54 2.12
CA PRO A 73 9.08 9.64 2.97
C PRO A 73 8.89 8.42 3.89
N TYR A 74 9.69 7.35 3.76
CA TYR A 74 9.46 6.09 4.48
C TYR A 74 10.61 5.73 5.40
N LYS A 75 10.35 5.62 6.71
CA LYS A 75 11.33 5.20 7.72
C LYS A 75 10.96 3.83 8.26
N ILE A 76 11.92 2.91 8.31
CA ILE A 76 11.73 1.61 8.93
C ILE A 76 12.28 1.59 10.36
N ASN A 77 12.08 0.47 11.06
CA ASN A 77 12.41 0.27 12.48
C ASN A 77 13.90 0.39 12.84
N ASP A 78 14.80 0.39 11.87
CA ASP A 78 16.24 0.67 12.08
C ASP A 78 16.57 2.17 12.15
N GLY A 79 15.59 3.04 11.83
CA GLY A 79 15.74 4.49 11.80
C GLY A 79 16.14 5.07 10.45
N THR A 80 16.38 4.24 9.43
CA THR A 80 16.80 4.62 8.08
C THR A 80 15.61 5.06 7.22
N TRP A 81 15.82 6.10 6.40
CA TRP A 81 14.82 6.68 5.50
C TRP A 81 15.06 6.33 4.03
N TYR A 82 13.99 6.02 3.31
CA TYR A 82 13.98 5.56 1.92
C TYR A 82 13.00 6.35 1.06
N GLY A 83 13.31 6.47 -0.24
CA GLY A 83 12.46 7.11 -1.24
C GLY A 83 11.21 6.32 -1.62
N ASN A 84 11.32 4.99 -1.65
CA ASN A 84 10.26 4.10 -2.12
C ASN A 84 9.90 3.03 -1.08
N CYS A 85 8.66 2.57 -1.13
CA CYS A 85 8.11 1.57 -0.22
C CYS A 85 6.98 0.80 -0.90
N ASP A 86 6.98 -0.51 -0.74
CA ASP A 86 5.83 -1.37 -0.98
C ASP A 86 5.48 -2.14 0.30
N LYS A 87 4.19 -2.32 0.55
CA LYS A 87 3.66 -3.04 1.71
C LYS A 87 3.39 -4.51 1.37
N PHE A 88 3.72 -5.40 2.29
CA PHE A 88 3.22 -6.78 2.25
C PHE A 88 1.78 -6.83 2.76
N VAL A 89 0.93 -7.63 2.11
CA VAL A 89 -0.47 -7.85 2.47
C VAL A 89 -0.56 -8.45 3.88
N SER A 90 0.35 -9.37 4.22
CA SER A 90 0.43 -10.01 5.53
C SER A 90 1.84 -10.51 5.83
N GLU A 91 2.13 -10.79 7.10
CA GLU A 91 3.35 -11.50 7.48
C GLU A 91 3.46 -12.88 6.81
N GLU A 92 2.33 -13.53 6.56
CA GLU A 92 2.28 -14.84 5.90
C GLU A 92 2.70 -14.73 4.43
N GLN A 93 2.27 -13.69 3.71
CA GLN A 93 2.74 -13.43 2.36
C GLN A 93 4.27 -13.26 2.33
N TYR A 94 4.81 -12.47 3.26
CA TYR A 94 6.25 -12.32 3.40
C TYR A 94 6.95 -13.66 3.65
N LYS A 95 6.46 -14.46 4.62
CA LYS A 95 7.03 -15.78 4.93
C LYS A 95 6.98 -16.73 3.73
N ASN A 96 5.87 -16.77 3.00
CA ASN A 96 5.69 -17.60 1.82
C ASN A 96 6.70 -17.22 0.71
N LEU A 97 6.92 -15.93 0.48
CA LEU A 97 7.92 -15.44 -0.48
C LEU A 97 9.35 -15.83 -0.10
N ILE A 98 9.72 -15.72 1.19
CA ILE A 98 11.06 -16.09 1.67
C ILE A 98 11.26 -17.61 1.66
N ASP A 99 10.21 -18.38 1.98
CA ASP A 99 10.24 -19.84 1.98
C ASP A 99 10.14 -20.45 0.58
N GLY A 100 9.93 -19.64 -0.47
CA GLY A 100 9.73 -20.10 -1.85
C GLY A 100 8.44 -20.92 -2.04
N LYS A 101 7.43 -20.67 -1.19
CA LYS A 101 6.10 -21.29 -1.29
C LYS A 101 5.19 -20.32 -2.03
N GLU A 102 5.00 -20.56 -3.33
CA GLU A 102 3.96 -19.86 -4.13
C GLU A 102 2.55 -20.30 -3.73
#